data_AF-A0A4P5SSF0-F1
#
_entry.id   AF-A0A4P5SSF0-F1
#
_cell.length_a   1.000
_cell.length_b   1.000
_cell.length_c   1.000
_cell.angle_alpha   90.00
_cell.angle_beta   90.00
_cell.angle_gamma   90.00
#
_symmetry.space_group_name_H-M   'P 1'
#
loop_
_entity.id
_entity.type
_entity.pdbx_description
1 polymer ?
#
loop_
_entity_poly.entity_id
_entity_poly.type
_entity_poly.pdbx_seq_one_letter_code
_entity_poly.pdbx_strand_id
1 'polypeptide(L)' 'MRVEKTISGLQQLSIIKSDTLKAVTLALLLGFSLIYAVGFSETDRLHDSAHDSRHALSFPCH' A
#
# COMPACT_ATOMS: atom_id res chain seq x y z
N MET A 1 -38.45 -11.67 -3.89
CA MET A 1 -37.48 -11.51 -2.78
C MET A 1 -36.20 -12.34 -2.89
N ARG A 2 -36.16 -13.57 -3.45
CA ARG A 2 -34.91 -14.37 -3.52
C ARG A 2 -33.94 -13.96 -4.63
N VAL A 3 -34.43 -13.49 -5.78
CA VAL A 3 -33.61 -13.10 -6.94
C VAL A 3 -32.86 -11.77 -6.71
N GLU A 4 -33.48 -10.83 -6.01
CA GLU A 4 -32.91 -9.52 -5.68
C GLU A 4 -31.65 -9.64 -4.81
N LYS A 5 -31.67 -10.54 -3.81
CA LYS A 5 -30.53 -10.81 -2.93
C LYS A 5 -29.32 -11.38 -3.69
N THR A 6 -29.54 -12.13 -4.76
CA THR A 6 -28.47 -12.69 -5.60
C THR A 6 -27.79 -11.61 -6.44
N ILE A 7 -28.57 -10.66 -6.99
CA ILE A 7 -28.06 -9.54 -7.78
C ILE A 7 -27.25 -8.58 -6.89
N SER A 8 -27.74 -8.28 -5.67
CA SER A 8 -26.99 -7.48 -4.69
C SER A 8 -25.67 -8.14 -4.30
N GLY A 9 -25.62 -9.46 -4.16
CA GLY A 9 -24.39 -10.21 -3.85
C GLY A 9 -23.34 -10.13 -4.97
N LEU A 10 -23.75 -10.18 -6.23
CA LEU A 10 -22.85 -10.05 -7.39
C LEU A 10 -22.33 -8.61 -7.53
N GLN A 11 -23.18 -7.60 -7.29
CA GLN A 11 -22.78 -6.19 -7.29
C GLN A 11 -21.80 -5.89 -6.14
N GLN A 12 -22.02 -6.45 -4.96
CA GLN A 12 -21.13 -6.30 -3.80
C GLN A 12 -19.75 -6.90 -4.08
N LEU A 13 -19.69 -8.08 -4.70
CA LEU A 13 -18.41 -8.71 -5.09
C LEU A 13 -17.62 -7.86 -6.10
N SER A 14 -18.33 -7.27 -7.07
CA SER A 14 -17.74 -6.37 -8.08
C SER A 14 -17.15 -5.10 -7.44
N ILE A 15 -17.89 -4.48 -6.52
CA ILE A 15 -17.45 -3.30 -5.76
C ILE A 15 -16.21 -3.65 -4.90
N ILE A 16 -16.27 -4.76 -4.13
CA ILE A 16 -15.15 -5.20 -3.28
C ILE A 16 -13.89 -5.46 -4.13
N LYS A 17 -14.03 -6.10 -5.29
CA LYS A 17 -12.90 -6.36 -6.20
C LYS A 17 -12.32 -5.06 -6.77
N SER A 18 -13.17 -4.11 -7.16
CA SER A 18 -12.75 -2.78 -7.65
C SER A 18 -11.99 -2.00 -6.57
N ASP A 19 -12.53 -1.92 -5.36
CA ASP A 19 -11.90 -1.19 -4.25
C ASP A 19 -10.59 -1.84 -3.81
N THR A 20 -10.55 -3.18 -3.76
CA THR A 20 -9.33 -3.92 -3.46
C THR A 20 -8.27 -3.69 -4.54
N LEU A 21 -8.64 -3.70 -5.83
CA LEU A 21 -7.70 -3.41 -6.91
C LEU A 21 -7.14 -1.98 -6.84
N LYS A 22 -7.98 -1.00 -6.50
CA LYS A 22 -7.53 0.39 -6.29
C LYS A 22 -6.56 0.48 -5.12
N ALA A 23 -6.87 -0.18 -4.00
CA ALA A 23 -6.01 -0.21 -2.82
C ALA A 23 -4.66 -0.88 -3.12
N VAL A 24 -4.67 -2.04 -3.79
CA VAL A 24 -3.45 -2.75 -4.21
C VAL A 24 -2.61 -1.90 -5.16
N THR A 25 -3.24 -1.25 -6.13
CA THR A 25 -2.54 -0.37 -7.09
C THR A 25 -1.88 0.80 -6.37
N LEU A 26 -2.59 1.45 -5.44
CA LEU A 26 -2.04 2.55 -4.65
C LEU A 26 -0.88 2.07 -3.75
N ALA A 27 -1.03 0.92 -3.10
CA ALA A 27 0.01 0.34 -2.26
C ALA A 27 1.27 -0.01 -3.06
N LEU A 28 1.11 -0.58 -4.26
CA LEU A 28 2.23 -0.87 -5.17
C LEU A 28 2.92 0.40 -5.64
N LEU A 29 2.16 1.41 -6.07
CA LEU A 29 2.74 2.69 -6.47
C LEU A 29 3.51 3.34 -5.33
N LEU A 30 2.92 3.39 -4.13
CA LEU A 30 3.58 3.94 -2.95
C LEU A 30 4.85 3.18 -2.60
N GLY A 31 4.79 1.84 -2.53
CA GLY A 31 5.95 1.00 -2.23
C GLY A 31 7.07 1.16 -3.28
N PHE A 32 6.71 1.19 -4.56
CA PHE A 32 7.67 1.38 -5.65
C PHE A 32 8.30 2.78 -5.60
N SER A 33 7.50 3.83 -5.35
CA SER A 33 7.99 5.19 -5.19
C SER A 33 8.98 5.31 -4.04
N LEU A 34 8.73 4.65 -2.90
CA LEU A 34 9.65 4.65 -1.76
C LEU A 34 10.99 3.99 -2.10
N ILE A 35 10.95 2.82 -2.75
CA ILE A 35 12.17 2.12 -3.18
C ILE A 35 12.94 2.96 -4.18
N TYR A 36 12.26 3.57 -5.16
CA TYR A 36 12.92 4.39 -6.17
C TYR A 36 13.50 5.68 -5.59
N ALA A 37 12.72 6.42 -4.81
CA ALA A 37 13.11 7.72 -4.26
C ALA A 37 14.25 7.60 -3.25
N VAL A 38 14.27 6.54 -2.45
CA VAL A 38 15.38 6.27 -1.51
C VAL A 38 16.53 5.61 -2.25
N GLY A 39 16.30 4.45 -2.89
CA GLY A 39 17.34 3.59 -3.46
C GLY A 39 18.14 4.18 -4.62
N PHE A 40 17.56 5.14 -5.36
CA PHE A 40 18.24 5.87 -6.44
C PHE A 40 18.47 7.34 -6.09
N SER A 41 18.36 7.72 -4.82
CA SER A 41 18.72 9.07 -4.40
C SER A 41 20.21 9.31 -4.59
N GLU A 42 20.57 10.37 -5.32
CA GLU A 42 21.95 10.87 -5.40
C GLU A 42 22.39 11.57 -4.10
N THR A 43 21.43 11.92 -3.23
CA THR A 43 21.71 12.59 -1.97
C THR A 43 21.83 11.58 -0.83
N ASP A 44 23.01 11.51 -0.21
CA ASP A 44 23.27 10.64 0.95
C ASP A 44 22.25 10.84 2.07
N ARG A 45 21.78 12.09 2.26
CA ARG A 45 20.78 12.45 3.27
C ARG A 45 19.47 11.65 3.18
N LEU A 46 18.95 11.40 1.98
CA LEU A 46 17.70 10.64 1.82
C LEU A 46 17.92 9.15 2.10
N HIS A 47 19.05 8.60 1.66
CA HIS A 47 19.45 7.23 1.97
C HIS A 47 19.64 7.02 3.47
N ASP A 48 20.39 7.90 4.13
CA ASP A 48 20.67 7.86 5.56
C ASP A 48 19.38 8.01 6.38
N SER A 49 18.49 8.93 5.99
CA SER A 49 17.19 9.10 6.66
C SER A 49 16.31 7.85 6.59
N ALA A 50 16.37 7.10 5.48
CA ALA A 50 15.65 5.84 5.35
C ALA A 50 16.28 4.71 6.18
N HIS A 51 17.61 4.67 6.25
CA HIS A 51 18.33 3.77 7.15
C HIS A 51 18.02 4.06 8.63
N ASP A 52 17.96 5.32 9.02
CA ASP A 52 17.58 5.76 10.37
C ASP A 52 16.12 5.44 10.68
N SER A 53 15.21 5.60 9.71
CA SER A 53 13.81 5.19 9.88
C SER A 53 13.70 3.69 10.16
N ARG A 54 14.49 2.85 9.48
CA ARG A 54 14.52 1.41 9.75
C ARG A 54 15.05 1.09 11.15
N HIS A 55 16.03 1.85 11.63
CA HIS A 55 16.51 1.73 13.01
C HIS A 55 15.45 2.19 14.02
N ALA A 56 14.76 3.29 13.78
CA ALA A 56 13.66 3.79 14.62
C ALA A 56 12.46 2.83 14.66
N LEU A 57 12.13 2.19 13.54
CA LEU A 57 11.07 1.18 13.44
C LEU A 57 11.47 -0.17 14.06
N SER A 58 12.76 -0.44 14.19
CA SER A 58 13.30 -1.63 14.87
C SER A 58 13.67 -1.38 16.33
N PHE A 59 13.49 -0.14 16.83
CA PHE A 59 13.77 0.19 18.23
C PHE A 59 12.60 -0.20 19.14
N PRO A 60 12.87 -0.85 20.28
CA PRO A 60 11.89 -1.59 21.05
C PRO A 60 10.80 -0.70 21.67
N CYS A 61 9.59 -1.24 21.74
CA CYS A 61 8.48 -0.72 22.53
C CYS A 61 8.67 -1.00 24.04
N HIS A 62 9.83 -0.61 24.57
CA HIS A 62 10.01 -0.27 25.97
C HIS A 62 10.56 1.15 26.07
#